data_AF-A0A8T5DJH9-F1
#
_entry.id   AF-A0A8T5DJH9-F1
#
_cell.length_a   1.000
_cell.length_b   1.000
_cell.length_c   1.000
_cell.angle_alpha   90.00
_cell.angle_beta   90.00
_cell.angle_gamma   90.00
#
_symmetry.space_group_name_H-M   'P 1'
#
loop_
_entity.id
_entity.type
_entity.pdbx_description
1 polymer ?
#
loop_
_entity_poly.entity_id
_entity_poly.type
_entity_poly.pdbx_seq_one_letter_code
_entity_poly.pdbx_strand_id
1 'polypeptide(L)'
;MKIKTNTLIKMNQLLAKGKTIADIYDKYPRYSYDDIYWQTKYRSFVGTKRMITNRVRKLQFVNDKVSRKHLVDEIESLTDDLYYQLKQNSDLLIKIEKLLGKVNR
;
A
#
# COMPACT_ATOMS: atom_id res chain seq x y z
N MET A 1 -9.92 13.53 -7.42
CA MET A 1 -11.06 12.84 -8.06
C MET A 1 -11.21 11.42 -7.53
N LYS A 2 -12.41 11.01 -7.11
CA LYS A 2 -12.64 9.61 -6.67
C LYS A 2 -12.55 8.63 -7.84
N ILE A 3 -11.65 7.67 -7.75
CA ILE A 3 -11.44 6.60 -8.74
C ILE A 3 -12.61 5.61 -8.64
N LYS A 4 -13.22 5.27 -9.79
CA LYS A 4 -14.30 4.27 -9.84
C LYS A 4 -13.80 2.93 -9.29
N THR A 5 -14.60 2.27 -8.45
CA THR A 5 -14.24 1.01 -7.76
C THR A 5 -13.62 -0.04 -8.68
N ASN A 6 -14.23 -0.29 -9.85
CA ASN A 6 -13.71 -1.25 -10.83
C ASN A 6 -12.35 -0.85 -11.41
N THR A 7 -12.10 0.45 -11.58
CA THR A 7 -10.79 0.95 -12.03
C THR A 7 -9.76 0.81 -10.91
N LEU A 8 -10.16 1.09 -9.67
CA LEU A 8 -9.29 0.97 -8.53
C LEU A 8 -8.84 -0.47 -8.28
N ILE A 9 -9.74 -1.45 -8.45
CA ILE A 9 -9.41 -2.89 -8.40
C ILE A 9 -8.33 -3.22 -9.45
N LYS A 10 -8.50 -2.76 -10.69
CA LYS A 10 -7.53 -2.99 -11.76
C LYS A 10 -6.17 -2.35 -11.48
N MET A 11 -6.15 -1.13 -10.93
CA MET A 11 -4.91 -0.47 -10.52
C MET A 11 -4.19 -1.26 -9.43
N ASN A 12 -4.92 -1.73 -8.41
CA ASN A 12 -4.36 -2.56 -7.35
C ASN A 12 -3.83 -3.90 -7.87
N GLN A 13 -4.48 -4.51 -8.86
CA GLN A 13 -3.97 -5.71 -9.52
C GLN A 13 -2.68 -5.47 -10.31
N LEU A 14 -2.50 -4.28 -10.91
CA LEU A 14 -1.26 -3.92 -11.58
C LEU A 14 -0.12 -3.76 -10.57
N LEU A 15 -0.39 -3.09 -9.44
CA LEU A 15 0.58 -2.97 -8.34
C LEU A 15 0.98 -4.36 -7.80
N ALA A 16 0.02 -5.26 -7.60
CA ALA A 16 0.27 -6.63 -7.18
C ALA A 16 1.12 -7.44 -8.18
N LYS A 17 1.14 -7.04 -9.46
CA LYS A 17 1.98 -7.63 -10.52
C LYS A 17 3.33 -6.92 -10.66
N GLY A 18 3.68 -6.03 -9.74
CA GLY A 18 4.96 -5.32 -9.72
C GLY A 18 5.02 -4.05 -10.57
N LYS A 19 3.89 -3.55 -11.09
CA LYS A 19 3.85 -2.24 -11.75
C LYS A 19 3.97 -1.11 -10.73
N THR A 20 4.61 -0.02 -11.12
CA THR A 20 4.77 1.16 -10.27
C THR A 20 3.55 2.07 -10.35
N ILE A 21 3.43 3.03 -9.41
CA ILE A 21 2.39 4.08 -9.49
C ILE A 21 2.59 4.94 -10.75
N ALA A 22 3.84 5.16 -11.18
CA ALA A 22 4.16 5.85 -12.43
C ALA A 22 3.62 5.09 -13.65
N ASP A 23 3.85 3.77 -13.74
CA ASP A 23 3.30 2.93 -14.82
C ASP A 23 1.77 3.00 -14.89
N ILE A 24 1.12 3.13 -13.73
CA ILE A 24 -0.33 3.23 -13.63
C ILE A 24 -0.81 4.63 -14.02
N TYR A 25 -0.08 5.68 -13.62
CA TYR A 25 -0.36 7.05 -14.03
C TYR A 25 -0.33 7.18 -15.56
N ASP A 26 0.71 6.64 -16.20
CA ASP A 26 0.84 6.63 -17.66
C ASP A 26 -0.33 5.91 -18.35
N LYS A 27 -0.83 4.84 -17.72
CA LYS A 27 -1.96 4.05 -18.24
C LYS A 27 -3.34 4.69 -17.98
N TYR A 28 -3.46 5.54 -16.97
CA TYR A 28 -4.72 6.16 -16.58
C TYR A 28 -4.57 7.68 -16.41
N PRO A 29 -4.22 8.43 -17.48
CA PRO A 29 -3.89 9.85 -17.43
C PRO A 29 -5.05 10.75 -16.99
N ARG A 30 -6.29 10.23 -16.99
CA ARG A 30 -7.47 10.93 -16.49
C ARG A 30 -7.49 11.13 -14.97
N TYR A 31 -6.62 10.46 -14.23
CA TYR A 31 -6.49 10.63 -12.79
C TYR A 31 -5.16 11.29 -12.48
N SER A 32 -5.17 12.21 -11.51
CA SER A 32 -3.93 12.77 -11.02
C SER A 32 -3.06 11.69 -10.37
N TYR A 33 -1.76 11.92 -10.38
CA TYR A 33 -0.81 11.06 -9.68
C TYR A 33 -1.20 10.89 -8.20
N ASP A 34 -1.61 12.00 -7.56
CA ASP A 34 -2.08 12.01 -6.17
C ASP A 34 -3.35 11.18 -5.97
N ASP A 35 -4.31 11.24 -6.90
CA ASP A 35 -5.53 10.43 -6.81
C ASP A 35 -5.22 8.94 -6.82
N ILE A 36 -4.30 8.51 -7.69
CA ILE A 36 -3.84 7.12 -7.79
C ILE A 36 -3.07 6.73 -6.52
N TYR A 37 -2.14 7.59 -6.10
CA TYR A 37 -1.30 7.36 -4.91
C TYR A 37 -2.13 7.19 -3.64
N TRP A 38 -3.12 8.05 -3.41
CA TRP A 38 -3.92 8.03 -2.19
C TRP A 38 -4.97 6.93 -2.16
N GLN A 39 -5.54 6.57 -3.32
CA GLN A 39 -6.69 5.66 -3.37
C GLN A 39 -6.29 4.19 -3.59
N THR A 40 -5.13 3.91 -4.18
CA THR A 40 -4.65 2.54 -4.36
C THR A 40 -4.19 1.90 -3.04
N LYS A 41 -4.36 0.58 -2.94
CA LYS A 41 -4.04 -0.25 -1.76
C LYS A 41 -2.53 -0.46 -1.58
N TYR A 42 -1.76 -0.45 -2.66
CA TYR A 42 -0.31 -0.65 -2.60
C TYR A 42 0.41 0.68 -2.52
N ARG A 43 0.36 1.26 -1.32
CA ARG A 43 1.25 2.36 -0.95
C ARG A 43 2.65 1.79 -0.74
N SER A 44 3.69 2.52 -1.14
CA SER A 44 5.06 2.08 -0.89
C SER A 44 5.30 1.87 0.61
N PHE A 45 6.19 0.96 1.00
CA PHE A 45 6.52 0.73 2.42
C PHE A 45 6.91 2.02 3.15
N VAL A 46 7.66 2.88 2.46
CA VAL A 46 8.05 4.20 2.97
C VAL A 46 6.82 5.10 3.17
N GLY A 47 5.89 5.12 2.21
CA GLY A 47 4.63 5.84 2.31
C GLY A 47 3.77 5.35 3.48
N THR A 48 3.59 4.04 3.59
CA THR A 48 2.85 3.37 4.68
C THR A 48 3.46 3.70 6.04
N LYS A 49 4.78 3.56 6.21
CA LYS A 49 5.50 3.96 7.42
C LYS A 49 5.26 5.43 7.77
N ARG A 50 5.32 6.33 6.78
CA ARG A 50 5.12 7.78 6.99
C ARG A 50 3.71 8.08 7.48
N MET A 51 2.69 7.42 6.94
CA MET A 51 1.31 7.62 7.41
C MET A 51 1.10 7.08 8.80
N ILE A 52 1.59 5.87 9.12
CA ILE A 52 1.56 5.32 10.48
C ILE A 52 2.18 6.34 11.44
N THR A 53 3.38 6.82 11.12
CA THR A 53 4.10 7.82 11.94
C THR A 53 3.27 9.09 12.15
N ASN A 54 2.66 9.63 11.09
CA ASN A 54 1.84 10.83 11.18
C ASN A 54 0.58 10.61 12.02
N ARG A 55 -0.04 9.43 11.96
CA ARG A 55 -1.23 9.07 12.74
C ARG A 55 -0.90 8.88 14.21
N VAL A 56 0.21 8.19 14.51
CA VAL A 56 0.74 8.06 15.87
C VAL A 56 1.03 9.43 16.48
N ARG A 57 1.67 10.35 15.74
CA ARG A 57 1.87 11.73 16.21
C ARG A 57 0.55 12.45 16.46
N LYS A 58 -0.45 12.25 15.60
CA LYS A 58 -1.77 12.87 15.74
C LYS A 58 -2.51 12.45 17.02
N LEU A 59 -2.28 11.22 17.52
CA LEU A 59 -2.88 10.75 18.78
C LEU A 59 -2.57 11.67 19.97
N GLN A 60 -1.42 12.34 19.97
CA GLN A 60 -1.01 13.26 21.04
C GLN A 60 -1.91 14.50 21.16
N PHE A 61 -2.61 14.86 20.08
CA PHE A 61 -3.41 16.08 20.00
C PHE A 61 -4.92 15.81 20.08
N VAL A 62 -5.33 14.54 20.17
CA VAL A 62 -6.73 14.13 20.08
C VAL A 62 -7.27 13.85 21.47
N ASN A 63 -8.20 14.69 21.91
CA ASN A 63 -8.77 14.63 23.26
C ASN A 63 -10.04 13.77 23.33
N ASP A 64 -10.76 13.62 22.21
CA ASP A 64 -12.00 12.87 22.19
C ASP A 64 -11.75 11.36 21.99
N LYS A 65 -12.47 10.55 22.78
CA LYS A 65 -12.31 9.09 22.80
C LYS A 65 -12.63 8.44 21.46
N VAL A 66 -13.61 8.97 20.73
CA VAL A 66 -14.10 8.40 19.47
C VAL A 66 -13.06 8.57 18.37
N SER A 67 -12.55 9.78 18.14
CA SER A 67 -11.51 10.03 17.14
C SER A 67 -10.19 9.37 17.53
N ARG A 68 -9.89 9.27 18.83
CA ARG A 68 -8.73 8.50 19.30
C ARG A 68 -8.85 7.03 18.92
N LYS A 69 -10.00 6.41 19.18
CA LYS A 69 -10.27 5.03 18.76
C LYS A 69 -10.13 4.87 17.24
N HIS A 70 -10.74 5.75 16.46
CA HIS A 70 -10.64 5.70 15.00
C HIS A 70 -9.19 5.80 14.51
N LEU A 71 -8.35 6.63 15.14
CA LEU A 71 -6.93 6.72 14.79
C LEU A 71 -6.16 5.45 15.16
N VAL A 72 -6.47 4.83 16.29
CA VAL A 72 -5.89 3.53 16.68
C VAL A 72 -6.26 2.47 15.64
N ASP A 73 -7.55 2.36 15.30
CA ASP A 73 -8.04 1.41 14.30
C ASP A 73 -7.38 1.64 12.90
N GLU A 74 -7.16 2.91 12.50
CA GLU A 74 -6.43 3.25 11.27
C GLU A 74 -4.95 2.81 11.34
N ILE A 75 -4.29 2.99 12.48
CA ILE A 75 -2.89 2.60 12.69
C ILE A 75 -2.75 1.08 12.64
N GLU A 76 -3.64 0.33 13.28
CA GLU A 76 -3.65 -1.14 13.25
C GLU A 76 -3.82 -1.63 11.81
N SER A 77 -4.83 -1.13 11.08
CA SER A 77 -5.06 -1.50 9.69
C SER A 77 -3.85 -1.20 8.79
N LEU A 78 -3.20 -0.04 8.94
CA LEU A 78 -2.00 0.30 8.17
C LEU A 78 -0.82 -0.60 8.51
N THR A 79 -0.71 -1.04 9.77
CA THR A 79 0.37 -1.92 10.24
C THR A 79 0.18 -3.33 9.72
N ASP A 80 -1.05 -3.85 9.75
CA ASP A 80 -1.41 -5.15 9.19
C ASP A 80 -1.15 -5.19 7.69
N ASP A 81 -1.59 -4.17 6.95
CA ASP A 81 -1.34 -4.05 5.51
C ASP A 81 0.16 -4.06 5.20
N LEU A 82 0.96 -3.32 5.99
CA LEU A 82 2.42 -3.30 5.84
C LEU A 82 3.04 -4.68 6.09
N TYR A 83 2.60 -5.36 7.15
CA TYR A 83 3.06 -6.70 7.49
C TYR A 83 2.75 -7.71 6.37
N TYR A 84 1.51 -7.75 5.90
CA TYR A 84 1.10 -8.71 4.87
C TYR A 84 1.82 -8.47 3.55
N GLN A 85 2.04 -7.22 3.14
CA GLN A 85 2.80 -6.91 1.94
C GLN A 85 4.27 -7.34 2.07
N LEU A 86 4.91 -7.08 3.21
CA LEU A 86 6.29 -7.51 3.45
C LEU A 86 6.41 -9.04 3.46
N LYS A 87 5.47 -9.73 4.11
CA LYS A 87 5.40 -11.20 4.11
C LYS A 87 5.26 -11.77 2.70
N GLN A 88 4.31 -11.24 1.92
CA GLN A 88 4.11 -11.66 0.52
C GLN A 88 5.36 -11.43 -0.34
N ASN A 89 6.03 -10.29 -0.17
CA ASN A 89 7.28 -10.01 -0.88
C ASN A 89 8.39 -11.00 -0.49
N SER A 90 8.53 -11.32 0.81
CA SER A 90 9.48 -12.33 1.28
C SER A 90 9.19 -13.71 0.66
N ASP A 91 7.92 -14.14 0.64
CA ASP A 91 7.52 -15.42 0.04
C ASP A 91 7.82 -15.47 -1.47
N LEU A 92 7.64 -14.35 -2.17
CA LEU A 92 7.97 -14.25 -3.59
C LEU A 92 9.48 -14.31 -3.84
N LEU A 93 10.30 -13.65 -3.02
CA LEU A 93 11.77 -13.71 -3.11
C LEU A 93 12.28 -15.14 -2.89
N ILE A 94 11.76 -15.85 -1.89
CA ILE A 94 12.11 -17.26 -1.64
C ILE A 94 11.72 -18.14 -2.84
N LYS A 95 10.58 -17.88 -3.49
CA LYS A 95 10.17 -18.60 -4.70
C LYS A 95 11.13 -18.33 -5.87
N ILE A 96 11.54 -17.08 -6.07
CA ILE A 96 12.52 -16.70 -7.10
C ILE A 96 13.85 -17.40 -6.86
N GLU A 97 14.36 -17.36 -5.62
CA GLU A 97 15.60 -18.05 -5.22
C GLU A 97 15.54 -19.55 -5.55
N LYS A 98 14.45 -20.23 -5.19
CA LYS A 98 14.24 -21.65 -5.50
C LYS A 98 14.23 -21.95 -7.00
N LEU A 99 13.66 -21.06 -7.82
CA LEU A 99 13.64 -21.21 -9.27
C LEU A 99 15.04 -21.00 -9.85
N LEU A 100 15.75 -19.95 -9.45
CA LEU A 100 17.12 -19.69 -9.91
C LEU A 100 18.10 -20.80 -9.49
N GLY A 101 17.97 -21.32 -8.26
CA GLY A 101 18.77 -22.45 -7.78
C GLY A 101 18.50 -23.76 -8.52
N LYS A 102 17.34 -23.91 -9.17
CA LYS A 102 17.03 -25.04 -10.07
C LYS A 102 17.54 -24.85 -11.50
N VAL A 103 17.69 -23.61 -11.97
CA VAL A 103 18.21 -23.29 -13.31
C VAL A 103 19.73 -23.46 -13.39
N ASN A 104 20.43 -23.33 -12.26
CA ASN A 104 21.89 -23.47 -12.17
C ASN A 104 22.38 -24.92 -11.84
N ARG A 105 21.51 -25.93 -11.95
CA ARG A 105 21.86 -27.36 -11.82
C ARG A 105 21.54 -28.08 -13.12
#